data_AF-A0A255UFI4-F1
#
_entry.id   AF-A0A255UFI4-F1
#
_cell.length_a   1.000
_cell.length_b   1.000
_cell.length_c   1.000
_cell.angle_alpha   90.00
_cell.angle_beta   90.00
_cell.angle_gamma   90.00
#
_symmetry.space_group_name_H-M   'P 1'
#
loop_
_entity.id
_entity.type
_entity.pdbx_description
1 polymer ?
#
loop_
_entity_poly.entity_id
_entity_poly.type
_entity_poly.pdbx_seq_one_letter_code
_entity_poly.pdbx_strand_id
1 'polypeptide(L)'
;MTWIIVLVVVVLLALWLVGQYNNLVRMRNNRENAFANIDVQLRQRYDLIPQLVATVKGYATHEKELLQRVTEARTAAMGATNINDKIAADNQLTGALAGLKVQLEAYPDLKANQNFMQLQTEIADIENKLAATRRFFNSATRELNNAVQVFPSNIIAQMFGFHKEVMFEIPQTDREAMDKAPEIKF
;
A
#
# COMPACT_ATOMS: atom_id res chain seq x y z
N MET A 1 -6.94 10.92 -55.64
CA MET A 1 -7.95 11.10 -54.56
C MET A 1 -7.86 10.00 -53.50
N THR A 2 -7.95 8.71 -53.86
CA THR A 2 -7.92 7.56 -52.94
C THR A 2 -6.67 7.48 -52.07
N TRP A 3 -5.47 7.69 -52.63
CA TRP A 3 -4.21 7.69 -51.87
C TRP A 3 -4.13 8.80 -50.80
N ILE A 4 -4.72 9.97 -51.07
CA ILE A 4 -4.77 11.07 -50.11
C ILE A 4 -5.69 10.69 -48.94
N ILE A 5 -6.84 10.06 -49.23
CA ILE A 5 -7.76 9.57 -48.19
C ILE A 5 -7.09 8.51 -47.31
N VAL A 6 -6.38 7.56 -47.91
CA VAL A 6 -5.63 6.53 -47.17
C VAL A 6 -4.56 7.17 -46.27
N LEU A 7 -3.81 8.14 -46.80
CA LEU A 7 -2.78 8.82 -46.03
C LEU A 7 -3.37 9.61 -44.85
N VAL A 8 -4.48 10.32 -45.05
CA VAL A 8 -5.18 11.03 -43.97
C VAL A 8 -5.64 10.06 -42.88
N VAL A 9 -6.24 8.92 -43.26
CA VAL A 9 -6.69 7.90 -42.28
C VAL A 9 -5.51 7.33 -41.48
N VAL A 10 -4.38 7.04 -42.13
CA VAL A 10 -3.17 6.56 -41.45
C VAL A 10 -2.63 7.60 -40.46
N VAL A 11 -2.59 8.88 -40.85
CA VAL A 11 -2.15 9.96 -39.96
C VAL A 11 -3.08 10.09 -38.75
N LEU A 12 -4.40 10.02 -38.95
CA LEU A 12 -5.36 10.07 -37.85
C LEU A 12 -5.21 8.89 -36.89
N LEU A 13 -5.01 7.67 -37.40
CA LEU A 13 -4.74 6.49 -36.57
C LEU A 13 -3.44 6.63 -35.79
N ALA A 14 -2.37 7.15 -36.41
CA ALA A 14 -1.09 7.38 -35.73
C ALA A 14 -1.21 8.40 -34.60
N LEU A 15 -1.87 9.54 -34.85
CA LEU A 15 -2.14 10.55 -33.82
C LEU A 15 -2.97 9.99 -32.67
N TRP A 16 -3.97 9.16 -33.00
CA TRP A 16 -4.81 8.49 -32.02
C TRP A 16 -4.01 7.50 -31.14
N LEU A 17 -3.14 6.68 -31.74
CA LEU A 17 -2.25 5.76 -31.02
C LEU A 17 -1.33 6.51 -30.04
N VAL A 18 -0.70 7.60 -30.49
CA VAL A 18 0.17 8.45 -29.65
C VAL A 18 -0.62 9.05 -28.48
N GLY A 19 -1.84 9.53 -28.74
CA GLY A 19 -2.72 10.08 -27.70
C GLY A 19 -3.04 9.07 -26.60
N GLN A 20 -3.40 7.83 -26.98
CA GLN A 20 -3.71 6.78 -26.02
C GLN A 20 -2.47 6.32 -25.23
N TYR A 21 -1.32 6.17 -25.89
CA TYR A 21 -0.07 5.83 -25.21
C TYR A 21 0.31 6.87 -24.16
N ASN A 22 0.26 8.16 -24.52
CA ASN A 22 0.56 9.26 -23.59
C ASN A 22 -0.42 9.29 -22.41
N ASN A 23 -1.69 8.96 -22.64
CA ASN A 23 -2.68 8.85 -21.56
C ASN A 23 -2.34 7.72 -20.59
N LEU A 24 -1.99 6.53 -21.08
CA LEU A 24 -1.57 5.40 -20.25
C LEU A 24 -0.30 5.71 -19.44
N VAL A 25 0.70 6.37 -20.06
CA VAL A 25 1.91 6.84 -19.36
C VAL A 25 1.55 7.84 -18.26
N ARG A 26 0.65 8.79 -18.53
CA ARG A 26 0.21 9.77 -17.53
C ARG A 26 -0.46 9.10 -16.33
N MET A 27 -1.29 8.08 -16.57
CA MET A 27 -1.94 7.31 -15.50
C MET A 27 -0.93 6.50 -14.68
N ARG A 28 0.09 5.90 -15.32
CA ARG A 28 1.20 5.23 -14.63
C ARG A 28 1.95 6.19 -13.72
N ASN A 29 2.34 7.35 -14.25
CA ASN A 29 3.04 8.37 -13.46
C ASN A 29 2.16 8.89 -12.31
N ASN A 30 0.85 9.03 -12.53
CA ASN A 30 -0.09 9.42 -11.46
C ASN A 30 -0.13 8.39 -10.33
N ARG A 31 -0.13 7.09 -10.67
CA ARG A 31 -0.03 6.01 -9.69
C ARG A 31 1.29 6.08 -8.91
N GLU A 32 2.42 6.27 -9.58
CA GLU A 32 3.73 6.39 -8.94
C GLU A 32 3.79 7.60 -7.99
N ASN A 33 3.28 8.75 -8.43
CA ASN A 33 3.19 9.95 -7.59
C ASN A 33 2.28 9.74 -6.37
N ALA A 34 1.15 9.07 -6.55
CA ALA A 34 0.27 8.72 -5.43
C ALA A 34 0.97 7.80 -4.43
N PHE A 35 1.79 6.87 -4.91
CA PHE A 35 2.58 5.98 -4.07
C PHE A 35 3.73 6.68 -3.35
N ALA A 36 4.34 7.72 -3.94
CA ALA A 36 5.40 8.48 -3.27
C ALA A 36 4.94 9.06 -1.92
N ASN A 37 3.68 9.52 -1.83
CA ASN A 37 3.09 9.97 -0.57
C ASN A 37 2.92 8.83 0.45
N ILE A 38 2.65 7.61 -0.03
CA ILE A 38 2.59 6.41 0.81
C ILE A 38 3.98 6.03 1.31
N ASP A 39 5.00 6.03 0.46
CA ASP A 39 6.38 5.63 0.81
C ASP A 39 6.93 6.49 1.97
N VAL A 40 6.62 7.80 1.99
CA VAL A 40 7.00 8.68 3.11
C VAL A 40 6.37 8.22 4.43
N GLN A 41 5.07 7.91 4.43
CA GLN A 41 4.38 7.45 5.64
C GLN A 41 4.85 6.07 6.09
N LEU A 42 5.12 5.16 5.14
CA LEU A 42 5.67 3.84 5.44
C LEU A 42 7.05 3.96 6.09
N ARG A 43 7.94 4.79 5.55
CA ARG A 43 9.27 5.04 6.16
C ARG A 43 9.16 5.55 7.59
N GLN A 44 8.31 6.56 7.83
CA GLN A 44 8.07 7.07 9.19
C GLN A 44 7.62 5.97 10.14
N ARG A 45 6.67 5.12 9.72
CA ARG A 45 6.22 3.98 10.53
C ARG A 45 7.38 3.01 10.80
N TYR A 46 8.20 2.72 9.80
CA TYR A 46 9.32 1.80 9.94
C TYR A 46 10.39 2.35 10.88
N ASP A 47 10.60 3.66 10.91
CA ASP A 47 11.55 4.31 11.80
C ASP A 47 11.13 4.26 13.28
N LEU A 48 9.82 4.14 13.57
CA LEU A 48 9.31 3.99 14.94
C LEU A 48 9.38 2.54 15.48
N ILE A 49 9.48 1.53 14.61
CA ILE A 49 9.48 0.12 15.03
C ILE A 49 10.65 -0.25 15.96
N PRO A 50 11.90 0.17 15.72
CA PRO A 50 13.00 -0.15 16.64
C PRO A 50 12.74 0.41 18.04
N GLN A 51 12.17 1.61 18.14
CA GLN A 51 11.80 2.22 19.41
C GLN A 51 10.68 1.43 20.09
N LEU A 52 9.64 1.05 19.34
CA LEU A 52 8.58 0.16 19.82
C LEU A 52 9.14 -1.16 20.36
N VAL A 53 9.98 -1.85 19.59
CA VAL A 53 10.61 -3.12 19.96
C VAL A 53 11.47 -2.97 21.22
N ALA A 54 12.24 -1.88 21.32
CA ALA A 54 13.05 -1.60 22.51
C ALA A 54 12.19 -1.40 23.76
N THR A 55 11.09 -0.64 23.65
CA THR A 55 10.15 -0.44 24.75
C THR A 55 9.47 -1.74 25.17
N VAL A 56 8.96 -2.53 24.22
CA VAL A 56 8.32 -3.82 24.54
C VAL A 56 9.31 -4.78 25.17
N LYS A 57 10.55 -4.87 24.67
CA LYS A 57 11.59 -5.75 25.20
C LYS A 57 11.92 -5.48 26.66
N GLY A 58 11.77 -4.25 27.13
CA GLY A 58 11.97 -3.87 28.54
C GLY A 58 10.94 -4.47 29.50
N TYR A 59 9.74 -4.80 29.00
CA TYR A 59 8.62 -5.31 29.80
C TYR A 59 8.27 -6.77 29.49
N ALA A 60 8.46 -7.21 28.24
CA ALA A 60 8.08 -8.53 27.74
C ALA A 60 9.31 -9.30 27.24
N THR A 61 10.19 -9.69 28.17
CA THR A 61 11.48 -10.35 27.88
C THR A 61 11.34 -11.77 27.31
N HIS A 62 10.19 -12.41 27.54
CA HIS A 62 9.87 -13.75 27.06
C HIS A 62 9.35 -13.75 25.60
N GLU A 63 8.99 -12.60 25.04
CA GLU A 63 8.39 -12.46 23.70
C GLU A 63 9.42 -12.34 22.56
N LYS A 64 10.55 -13.04 22.68
CA LYS A 64 11.68 -12.90 21.74
C LYS A 64 11.30 -13.27 20.31
N GLU A 65 10.56 -14.36 20.13
CA GLU A 65 10.13 -14.82 18.80
C GLU A 65 9.20 -13.80 18.13
N LEU A 66 8.29 -13.20 18.90
CA LEU A 66 7.37 -12.18 18.40
C LEU A 66 8.11 -10.90 17.98
N LEU A 67 9.02 -10.41 18.82
CA LEU A 67 9.83 -9.23 18.52
C LEU A 67 10.78 -9.48 17.34
N GLN A 68 11.29 -10.71 17.19
CA GLN A 68 12.08 -11.12 16.03
C GLN A 68 11.24 -11.05 14.75
N ARG A 69 10.03 -11.63 14.73
CA ARG A 69 9.12 -11.55 13.57
C ARG A 69 8.82 -10.12 13.16
N VAL A 70 8.58 -9.22 14.12
CA VAL A 70 8.36 -7.77 13.84
C VAL A 70 9.61 -7.13 13.23
N THR A 71 10.79 -7.47 13.75
CA THR A 71 12.07 -6.92 13.27
C THR A 71 12.41 -7.42 11.86
N GLU A 72 12.15 -8.69 11.57
CA GLU A 72 12.32 -9.30 10.26
C GLU A 72 11.34 -8.70 9.24
N ALA A 73 10.07 -8.57 9.60
CA ALA A 73 9.05 -7.95 8.75
C ALA A 73 9.39 -6.49 8.41
N ARG A 74 9.89 -5.72 9.40
CA ARG A 74 10.42 -4.37 9.16
C ARG A 74 11.58 -4.39 8.15
N THR A 75 12.53 -5.30 8.33
CA THR A 75 13.70 -5.41 7.45
C THR A 75 13.28 -5.72 6.01
N ALA A 76 12.34 -6.66 5.84
CA ALA A 76 11.75 -6.97 4.54
C ALA A 76 11.06 -5.74 3.92
N ALA A 77 10.28 -5.00 4.71
CA ALA A 77 9.56 -3.81 4.25
C ALA A 77 10.49 -2.65 3.85
N MET A 78 11.62 -2.49 4.55
CA MET A 78 12.67 -1.52 4.19
C MET A 78 13.46 -1.94 2.94
N GLY A 79 13.65 -3.25 2.73
CA GLY A 79 14.39 -3.80 1.59
C GLY A 79 13.60 -3.86 0.28
N ALA A 80 12.28 -3.74 0.32
CA ALA A 80 11.42 -3.77 -0.86
C ALA A 80 11.64 -2.53 -1.75
N THR A 81 11.91 -2.78 -3.04
CA THR A 81 12.26 -1.73 -4.01
C THR A 81 11.09 -1.31 -4.90
N ASN A 82 10.31 -2.26 -5.40
CA ASN A 82 9.15 -1.97 -6.24
C ASN A 82 7.87 -1.74 -5.41
N ILE A 83 6.88 -1.07 -6.00
CA ILE A 83 5.63 -0.70 -5.32
C ILE A 83 4.88 -1.93 -4.81
N ASN A 84 4.79 -2.99 -5.60
CA ASN A 84 3.99 -4.17 -5.28
C ASN A 84 4.62 -4.98 -4.14
N ASP A 85 5.95 -5.11 -4.13
CA ASP A 85 6.72 -5.73 -3.06
C ASP A 85 6.63 -4.92 -1.78
N LYS A 86 6.66 -3.59 -1.87
CA LYS A 86 6.48 -2.69 -0.71
C LYS A 86 5.10 -2.88 -0.09
N ILE A 87 4.04 -3.00 -0.90
CA ILE A 87 2.68 -3.30 -0.43
C ILE A 87 2.63 -4.66 0.27
N ALA A 88 3.22 -5.69 -0.34
CA ALA A 88 3.23 -7.04 0.21
C ALA A 88 3.99 -7.10 1.56
N ALA A 89 5.16 -6.45 1.63
CA ALA A 89 5.98 -6.42 2.83
C ALA A 89 5.35 -5.57 3.95
N ASP A 90 4.70 -4.44 3.62
CA ASP A 90 3.93 -3.66 4.62
C ASP A 90 2.75 -4.47 5.17
N ASN A 91 2.07 -5.26 4.34
CA ASN A 91 1.01 -6.14 4.79
C ASN A 91 1.53 -7.20 5.79
N GLN A 92 2.70 -7.78 5.55
CA GLN A 92 3.34 -8.70 6.50
C GLN A 92 3.69 -8.02 7.83
N LEU A 93 4.27 -6.82 7.77
CA LEU A 93 4.57 -6.04 8.96
C LEU A 93 3.31 -5.67 9.74
N THR A 94 2.24 -5.28 9.04
CA THR A 94 0.94 -4.98 9.65
C THR A 94 0.39 -6.19 10.41
N GLY A 95 0.47 -7.38 9.82
CA GLY A 95 0.11 -8.63 10.50
C GLY A 95 0.98 -8.91 11.73
N ALA A 96 2.30 -8.70 11.64
CA ALA A 96 3.21 -8.88 12.77
C ALA A 96 2.91 -7.90 13.93
N LEU A 97 2.60 -6.64 13.63
CA LEU A 97 2.20 -5.64 14.63
C LEU A 97 0.83 -5.94 15.23
N ALA A 98 -0.11 -6.49 14.46
CA ALA A 98 -1.40 -6.94 14.99
C ALA A 98 -1.21 -8.07 16.00
N GLY A 99 -0.38 -9.08 15.66
CA GLY A 99 0.00 -10.14 16.59
C GLY A 99 0.71 -9.62 17.84
N LEU A 100 1.59 -8.62 17.69
CA LEU A 100 2.22 -7.93 18.81
C LEU A 100 1.16 -7.33 19.74
N LYS A 101 0.22 -6.55 19.20
CA LYS A 101 -0.83 -5.88 19.97
C LYS A 101 -1.66 -6.84 20.82
N VAL A 102 -2.01 -8.01 20.27
CA VAL A 102 -2.73 -9.06 21.01
C VAL A 102 -1.93 -9.54 22.22
N GLN A 103 -0.63 -9.80 22.03
CA GLN A 103 0.23 -10.26 23.12
C GLN A 103 0.44 -9.18 24.20
N LEU A 104 0.44 -7.90 23.80
CA LEU A 104 0.59 -6.79 24.75
C LEU A 104 -0.59 -6.63 25.71
N GLU A 105 -1.75 -7.26 25.46
CA GLU A 105 -2.85 -7.27 26.41
C GLU A 105 -2.50 -7.96 27.74
N ALA A 106 -1.57 -8.91 27.71
CA ALA A 106 -1.06 -9.59 28.88
C ALA A 106 -0.10 -8.73 29.74
N TYR A 107 0.26 -7.52 29.31
CA TYR A 107 1.23 -6.64 29.97
C TYR A 107 0.64 -5.25 30.33
N PRO A 108 -0.17 -5.14 31.40
CA PRO A 108 -0.79 -3.88 31.81
C PRO A 108 0.20 -2.75 32.10
N ASP A 109 1.35 -3.07 32.70
CA ASP A 109 2.38 -2.07 33.05
C ASP A 109 2.98 -1.40 31.82
N LEU A 110 3.15 -2.16 30.72
CA LEU A 110 3.59 -1.61 29.44
C LEU A 110 2.50 -0.72 28.83
N LYS A 111 1.23 -1.12 28.92
CA LYS A 111 0.10 -0.32 28.42
C LYS A 111 0.01 1.03 29.16
N ALA A 112 0.34 1.06 30.44
CA ALA A 112 0.39 2.27 31.25
C ALA A 112 1.69 3.09 31.07
N ASN A 113 2.68 2.59 30.33
CA ASN A 113 3.93 3.30 30.11
C ASN A 113 3.70 4.51 29.18
N GLN A 114 4.07 5.71 29.66
CA GLN A 114 3.90 6.97 28.93
C GLN A 114 4.59 6.98 27.56
N ASN A 115 5.81 6.44 27.46
CA ASN A 115 6.58 6.39 26.20
C ASN A 115 5.91 5.44 25.20
N PHE A 116 5.38 4.31 25.69
CA PHE A 116 4.65 3.36 24.86
C PHE A 116 3.32 3.93 24.35
N MET A 117 2.57 4.65 25.20
CA MET A 117 1.36 5.36 24.80
C MET A 117 1.62 6.45 23.75
N GLN A 118 2.72 7.20 23.90
CA GLN A 118 3.12 8.18 22.91
C GLN A 118 3.43 7.52 21.56
N LEU A 119 4.22 6.44 21.56
CA LEU A 119 4.53 5.69 20.34
C LEU A 119 3.27 5.13 19.66
N GLN A 120 2.33 4.60 20.43
CA GLN A 120 1.06 4.15 19.86
C GLN A 120 0.27 5.29 19.23
N THR A 121 0.27 6.47 19.84
CA THR A 121 -0.37 7.67 19.27
C THR A 121 0.29 8.06 17.94
N GLU A 122 1.63 8.11 17.90
CA GLU A 122 2.37 8.45 16.68
C GLU A 122 2.14 7.42 15.55
N ILE A 123 2.15 6.13 15.88
CA ILE A 123 1.84 5.06 14.94
C ILE A 123 0.38 5.18 14.45
N ALA A 124 -0.58 5.45 15.35
CA ALA A 124 -1.98 5.62 14.98
C ALA A 124 -2.18 6.82 14.05
N ASP A 125 -1.48 7.94 14.29
CA ASP A 125 -1.51 9.11 13.41
C ASP A 125 -0.94 8.80 12.02
N ILE A 126 0.14 8.01 11.95
CA ILE A 126 0.69 7.54 10.68
C ILE A 126 -0.31 6.63 9.96
N GLU A 127 -0.95 5.69 10.65
CA GLU A 127 -1.97 4.81 10.06
C GLU A 127 -3.19 5.59 9.55
N ASN A 128 -3.62 6.62 10.26
CA ASN A 128 -4.70 7.51 9.79
C ASN A 128 -4.32 8.23 8.49
N LYS A 129 -3.09 8.77 8.41
CA LYS A 129 -2.56 9.40 7.19
C LYS A 129 -2.42 8.38 6.05
N LEU A 130 -1.94 7.17 6.37
CA LEU A 130 -1.75 6.08 5.43
C LEU A 130 -3.09 5.60 4.86
N ALA A 131 -4.14 5.51 5.68
CA ALA A 131 -5.49 5.19 5.23
C ALA A 131 -6.02 6.23 4.23
N ALA A 132 -5.75 7.52 4.46
CA ALA A 132 -6.12 8.57 3.52
C ALA A 132 -5.35 8.47 2.19
N THR A 133 -4.02 8.32 2.24
CA THR A 133 -3.18 8.23 1.02
C THR A 133 -3.42 6.93 0.23
N ARG A 134 -3.72 5.81 0.90
CA ARG A 134 -4.14 4.55 0.26
C ARG A 134 -5.38 4.73 -0.62
N ARG A 135 -6.37 5.53 -0.20
CA ARG A 135 -7.56 5.81 -1.03
C ARG A 135 -7.19 6.49 -2.35
N PHE A 136 -6.31 7.48 -2.31
CA PHE A 136 -5.84 8.18 -3.51
C PHE A 136 -5.04 7.26 -4.43
N PHE A 137 -4.11 6.46 -3.89
CA PHE A 137 -3.36 5.47 -4.66
C PHE A 137 -4.27 4.42 -5.30
N ASN A 138 -5.26 3.93 -4.56
CA ASN A 138 -6.22 2.94 -5.08
C ASN A 138 -7.10 3.54 -6.18
N SER A 139 -7.46 4.83 -6.09
CA SER A 139 -8.16 5.53 -7.16
C SER A 139 -7.31 5.65 -8.43
N ALA A 140 -6.06 6.10 -8.31
CA ALA A 140 -5.13 6.21 -9.44
C ALA A 140 -4.85 4.83 -10.08
N THR A 141 -4.66 3.80 -9.25
CA THR A 141 -4.48 2.42 -9.70
C THR A 141 -5.72 1.89 -10.40
N ARG A 142 -6.93 2.22 -9.92
CA ARG A 142 -8.19 1.86 -10.58
C ARG A 142 -8.32 2.52 -11.95
N GLU A 143 -7.99 3.79 -12.05
CA GLU A 143 -8.03 4.53 -13.32
C GLU A 143 -7.09 3.90 -14.36
N LEU A 144 -5.84 3.62 -13.98
CA LEU A 144 -4.88 2.91 -14.82
C LEU A 144 -5.41 1.53 -15.22
N ASN A 145 -5.90 0.75 -14.26
CA ASN A 145 -6.41 -0.60 -14.51
C ASN A 145 -7.60 -0.60 -15.47
N ASN A 146 -8.52 0.36 -15.32
CA ASN A 146 -9.64 0.53 -16.23
C ASN A 146 -9.15 0.88 -17.63
N ALA A 147 -8.21 1.81 -17.78
CA ALA A 147 -7.67 2.19 -19.09
C ALA A 147 -6.93 1.03 -19.78
N VAL A 148 -6.26 0.16 -19.03
CA VAL A 148 -5.62 -1.05 -19.57
C VAL A 148 -6.64 -2.09 -20.03
N GLN A 149 -7.86 -2.09 -19.51
CA GLN A 149 -8.88 -3.11 -19.80
C GLN A 149 -9.94 -2.66 -20.83
N VAL A 150 -10.22 -1.36 -20.92
CA VAL A 150 -11.27 -0.81 -21.78
C VAL A 150 -10.83 -0.80 -23.25
N PHE A 151 -11.73 -1.18 -24.16
CA PHE A 151 -11.53 -0.97 -25.60
C PHE A 151 -11.75 0.50 -25.94
N PRO A 152 -10.91 1.11 -26.80
CA PRO A 152 -9.81 0.52 -27.58
C PRO A 152 -8.40 0.56 -26.94
N SER A 153 -8.25 1.14 -25.75
CA SER A 153 -6.93 1.34 -25.12
C SER A 153 -6.25 0.02 -24.71
N ASN A 154 -7.00 -1.06 -24.49
CA ASN A 154 -6.48 -2.39 -24.17
C ASN A 154 -5.52 -2.98 -25.22
N ILE A 155 -5.74 -2.71 -26.51
CA ILE A 155 -4.86 -3.17 -27.60
C ILE A 155 -3.49 -2.52 -27.47
N ILE A 156 -3.48 -1.21 -27.24
CA ILE A 156 -2.26 -0.41 -27.07
C ILE A 156 -1.57 -0.80 -25.77
N ALA A 157 -2.34 -1.00 -24.70
CA ALA A 157 -1.82 -1.45 -23.42
C ALA A 157 -1.06 -2.78 -23.55
N GLN A 158 -1.66 -3.78 -24.20
CA GLN A 158 -1.01 -5.07 -24.44
C GLN A 158 0.25 -4.95 -25.32
N MET A 159 0.19 -4.15 -26.39
CA MET A 159 1.33 -3.94 -27.30
C MET A 159 2.53 -3.24 -26.65
N PHE A 160 2.29 -2.34 -25.69
CA PHE A 160 3.33 -1.57 -25.00
C PHE A 160 3.60 -2.03 -23.55
N GLY A 161 3.09 -3.20 -23.15
CA GLY A 161 3.39 -3.80 -21.85
C GLY A 161 2.77 -3.09 -20.64
N PHE A 162 1.62 -2.43 -20.82
CA PHE A 162 0.82 -1.97 -19.69
C PHE A 162 -0.06 -3.12 -19.18
N HIS A 163 0.05 -3.39 -17.89
CA HIS A 163 -0.68 -4.45 -17.21
C HIS A 163 -1.50 -3.89 -16.05
N LYS A 164 -2.42 -4.73 -15.56
CA LYS A 164 -3.18 -4.43 -14.35
C LYS A 164 -2.22 -4.41 -13.16
N GLU A 165 -2.26 -3.33 -12.39
CA GLU A 165 -1.46 -3.14 -11.20
C GLU A 165 -2.23 -3.51 -9.93
N VAL A 166 -1.47 -3.90 -8.90
CA VAL A 166 -2.02 -4.28 -7.58
C VAL A 166 -2.43 -3.02 -6.81
N MET A 167 -3.60 -3.08 -6.19
CA MET A 167 -4.10 -2.04 -5.29
C MET A 167 -3.55 -2.25 -3.88
N PHE A 168 -3.45 -1.17 -3.11
CA PHE A 168 -3.08 -1.22 -1.70
C PHE A 168 -4.33 -1.52 -0.86
N GLU A 169 -4.67 -2.79 -0.77
CA GLU A 169 -5.72 -3.29 0.12
C GLU A 169 -5.10 -4.02 1.32
N ILE A 170 -5.77 -3.90 2.47
CA ILE A 170 -5.49 -4.72 3.66
C ILE A 170 -5.97 -6.15 3.33
N PRO A 171 -5.24 -7.21 3.75
CA PRO A 171 -5.64 -8.60 3.50
C PRO A 171 -7.12 -8.88 3.87
N GLN A 172 -7.78 -9.74 3.09
CA GLN A 172 -9.22 -10.02 3.24
C GLN A 172 -9.65 -10.48 4.63
N THR A 173 -8.75 -11.09 5.40
CA THR A 173 -8.98 -11.52 6.79
C THR A 173 -9.39 -10.38 7.72
N ASP A 174 -8.90 -9.16 7.48
CA ASP A 174 -9.30 -7.98 8.27
C ASP A 174 -10.61 -7.36 7.76
N ARG A 175 -10.94 -7.58 6.48
CA ARG A 175 -12.20 -7.13 5.86
C ARG A 175 -13.40 -7.91 6.43
N GLU A 176 -13.26 -9.23 6.56
CA GLU A 176 -14.29 -10.10 7.16
C GLU A 176 -14.51 -9.82 8.66
N ALA A 177 -13.48 -9.38 9.38
CA ALA A 177 -13.58 -8.97 10.78
C ALA A 177 -14.31 -7.62 10.94
N MET A 178 -14.17 -6.71 9.97
CA MET A 178 -14.88 -5.42 9.94
C MET A 178 -16.35 -5.54 9.49
N ASP A 179 -16.67 -6.53 8.66
CA ASP A 179 -18.05 -6.80 8.22
C ASP A 179 -18.91 -7.48 9.31
N LYS A 180 -18.29 -8.02 10.36
CA LYS A 180 -19.01 -8.47 11.56
C LYS A 180 -19.40 -7.26 12.41
N ALA A 181 -20.68 -6.95 12.45
CA ALA A 181 -21.22 -5.93 13.34
C ALA A 181 -20.77 -6.18 14.79
N PRO A 182 -20.38 -5.14 15.56
CA PRO A 182 -19.93 -5.33 16.93
C PRO A 182 -21.06 -5.93 17.76
N GLU A 183 -20.83 -7.13 18.31
CA GLU A 183 -21.75 -7.73 19.29
C GLU A 183 -21.64 -6.94 20.60
N ILE A 184 -22.55 -5.99 20.80
CA ILE A 184 -22.70 -5.31 22.09
C ILE A 184 -23.34 -6.31 23.05
N LYS A 185 -22.51 -6.97 23.87
CA LYS A 185 -22.99 -7.73 25.03
C LYS A 185 -23.12 -6.77 26.21
N PHE A 186 -24.34 -6.59 26.68
CA PHE A 186 -24.66 -5.91 27.93
C PHE A 186 -24.25 -6.75 29.13
#